data_AF-A0A7J3P1K0-F1
#
_entry.id   AF-A0A7J3P1K0-F1
#
_cell.length_a   1.000
_cell.length_b   1.000
_cell.length_c   1.000
_cell.angle_alpha   90.00
_cell.angle_beta   90.00
_cell.angle_gamma   90.00
#
_symmetry.space_group_name_H-M   'P 1'
#
loop_
_entity.id
_entity.type
_entity.pdbx_description
1 polymer ?
#
loop_
_entity_poly.entity_id
_entity_poly.type
_entity_poly.pdbx_seq_one_letter_code
_entity_poly.pdbx_strand_id
1 'polypeptide(L)'
;MSRLPNLSARDVAKRLHKLCFKKERQKGSRLTLGRSTGEKVTLPVHCDRELSRGVMKQVINLLEDRFNYTRPEAIEFLRTGRPLKIDCPLTY
;
A
#
# COMPACT_ATOMS: atom_id res chain seq x y z
N MET A 1 10.75 6.99 -17.17
CA MET A 1 9.37 6.87 -16.63
C MET A 1 9.14 5.45 -16.15
N SER A 2 9.12 5.22 -14.84
CA SER A 2 8.93 3.88 -14.26
C SER A 2 7.46 3.45 -14.40
N ARG A 3 7.21 2.32 -15.09
CA ARG A 3 5.85 1.74 -15.21
C ARG A 3 5.31 1.39 -13.82
N LEU A 4 4.16 1.94 -13.46
CA LEU A 4 3.43 1.56 -12.26
C LEU A 4 3.09 0.07 -12.33
N PRO A 5 3.25 -0.69 -11.23
CA PRO A 5 2.91 -2.10 -11.24
C PRO A 5 1.38 -2.25 -11.30
N ASN A 6 0.92 -3.22 -12.09
CA ASN A 6 -0.48 -3.60 -12.10
C ASN A 6 -0.71 -4.54 -10.92
N LEU A 7 -1.32 -4.05 -9.84
CA LEU A 7 -1.60 -4.82 -8.65
C LEU A 7 -3.09 -4.77 -8.30
N SER A 8 -3.60 -5.88 -7.79
CA SER A 8 -4.93 -5.91 -7.19
C SER A 8 -4.92 -5.18 -5.84
N ALA A 9 -6.11 -4.78 -5.37
CA ALA A 9 -6.26 -4.19 -4.05
C ALA A 9 -5.81 -5.13 -2.92
N ARG A 10 -5.96 -6.45 -3.12
CA ARG A 10 -5.50 -7.47 -2.18
C ARG A 10 -3.97 -7.53 -2.12
N ASP A 11 -3.29 -7.44 -3.26
CA ASP A 11 -1.82 -7.48 -3.28
C ASP A 11 -1.23 -6.22 -2.64
N VAL A 12 -1.80 -5.05 -2.92
CA VAL A 12 -1.39 -3.81 -2.25
C VAL A 12 -1.66 -3.90 -0.76
N ALA A 13 -2.81 -4.40 -0.33
CA ALA A 13 -3.11 -4.59 1.09
C ALA A 13 -2.11 -5.53 1.78
N LYS A 14 -1.78 -6.68 1.16
CA LYS A 14 -0.77 -7.61 1.68
C LYS A 14 0.61 -6.97 1.81
N ARG A 15 1.00 -6.13 0.84
CA ARG A 15 2.28 -5.40 0.88
C ARG A 15 2.27 -4.36 1.98
N LEU A 16 1.23 -3.53 2.06
CA LEU A 16 1.06 -2.53 3.14
C LEU A 16 1.00 -3.19 4.52
N HIS A 17 0.48 -4.41 4.64
CA HIS A 17 0.53 -5.17 5.89
C HIS A 17 1.96 -5.37 6.42
N LYS A 18 2.93 -5.57 5.52
CA LYS A 18 4.37 -5.64 5.88
C LYS A 18 4.95 -4.32 6.37
N LEU A 19 4.23 -3.21 6.15
CA LEU A 19 4.53 -1.89 6.70
C LEU A 19 3.69 -1.57 7.95
N CYS A 20 3.14 -2.60 8.59
CA CYS A 20 2.26 -2.48 9.77
C CYS A 20 0.91 -1.82 9.50
N PHE A 21 0.44 -1.74 8.26
CA PHE A 21 -0.93 -1.35 7.99
C PHE A 21 -1.87 -2.53 8.26
N LYS A 22 -2.78 -2.37 9.21
CA LYS A 22 -3.83 -3.34 9.50
C LYS A 22 -5.13 -2.94 8.82
N LYS A 23 -5.99 -3.93 8.56
CA LYS A 23 -7.37 -3.66 8.15
C LYS A 23 -8.11 -3.00 9.31
N GLU A 24 -8.51 -1.74 9.12
CA GLU A 24 -9.29 -0.99 10.10
C GLU A 24 -10.79 -1.18 9.86
N ARG A 25 -11.21 -1.06 8.59
CA ARG A 25 -12.63 -1.18 8.22
C ARG A 25 -12.77 -1.66 6.79
N GLN A 26 -13.84 -2.40 6.51
CA GLN A 26 -14.29 -2.61 5.13
C GLN A 26 -15.79 -2.40 5.06
N LYS A 27 -16.24 -1.53 4.14
CA LYS A 27 -17.66 -1.31 3.84
C LYS A 27 -17.86 -1.55 2.35
N GLY A 28 -18.50 -2.67 2.01
CA GLY A 28 -18.63 -3.12 0.63
C GLY A 28 -17.27 -3.30 -0.05
N SER A 29 -17.10 -2.68 -1.22
CA SER A 29 -15.85 -2.71 -2.00
C SER A 29 -14.81 -1.70 -1.54
N ARG A 30 -14.98 -0.98 -0.42
CA ARG A 30 -13.97 -0.04 0.09
C ARG A 30 -13.32 -0.61 1.34
N LEU A 31 -12.02 -0.90 1.24
CA LEU A 31 -11.18 -1.38 2.33
C LEU A 31 -10.31 -0.24 2.83
N THR A 32 -10.43 0.10 4.10
CA THR A 32 -9.56 1.06 4.77
C THR A 32 -8.53 0.30 5.61
N LEU A 33 -7.27 0.59 5.35
CA LEU A 33 -6.11 0.13 6.09
C LEU A 33 -5.59 1.27 6.94
N GLY A 34 -5.25 1.00 8.20
CA GLY A 34 -4.71 1.97 9.14
C GLY A 34 -3.42 1.46 9.78
N ARG A 35 -2.48 2.36 10.05
CA ARG A 35 -1.26 2.11 10.83
C ARG A 35 -1.43 2.72 12.22
N SER A 36 -0.78 2.14 13.24
CA SER A 36 -0.81 2.66 14.62
C SER A 36 -0.26 4.08 14.73
N THR A 37 0.62 4.49 13.81
CA THR A 37 1.18 5.83 13.71
C THR A 37 0.20 6.88 13.15
N GLY A 38 -1.01 6.47 12.75
CA GLY A 38 -2.12 7.36 12.36
C GLY A 38 -2.37 7.45 10.86
N GLU A 39 -1.51 6.88 10.00
CA GLU A 39 -1.72 6.85 8.55
C GLU A 39 -2.88 5.93 8.16
N LYS A 40 -3.70 6.37 7.20
CA LYS A 40 -4.80 5.59 6.65
C LYS A 40 -4.78 5.58 5.13
N VAL A 41 -5.10 4.43 4.54
CA VAL A 41 -5.20 4.23 3.09
C VAL A 41 -6.52 3.54 2.79
N THR A 42 -7.31 4.08 1.87
CA THR A 42 -8.54 3.42 1.41
C THR A 42 -8.34 2.87 0.00
N LEU A 43 -8.49 1.56 -0.14
CA LEU A 43 -8.37 0.82 -1.39
C LEU A 43 -9.74 0.33 -1.85
N PRO A 44 -10.11 0.54 -3.13
CA PRO A 44 -11.26 -0.12 -3.71
C PRO A 44 -10.96 -1.59 -4.01
N VAL A 45 -11.55 -2.50 -3.23
CA VAL A 45 -11.51 -3.95 -3.41
C VAL A 45 -12.68 -4.37 -4.30
N HIS A 46 -12.49 -4.27 -5.61
CA HIS A 46 -13.37 -4.91 -6.59
C HIS A 46 -12.77 -6.28 -6.93
N CYS A 47 -13.59 -7.35 -6.91
CA CYS A 47 -13.24 -8.77 -7.12
C CYS A 47 -12.02 -8.98 -8.04
N ASP A 48 -10.82 -8.98 -7.44
CA ASP A 48 -9.51 -9.19 -8.07
C ASP A 48 -9.17 -8.30 -9.29
N ARG A 49 -9.85 -7.16 -9.45
CA ARG A 49 -9.47 -6.17 -10.46
C ARG A 49 -8.22 -5.41 -10.05
N GLU A 50 -7.43 -5.06 -11.05
CA GLU A 50 -6.27 -4.19 -10.90
C GLU A 50 -6.71 -2.81 -10.38
N LEU A 51 -5.92 -2.25 -9.48
CA LEU A 51 -6.13 -0.88 -9.00
C LEU A 51 -5.87 0.11 -10.13
N SER A 52 -6.72 1.13 -10.19
CA SER A 52 -6.52 2.22 -11.14
C SER A 52 -5.20 2.95 -10.82
N ARG A 53 -4.60 3.53 -11.86
CA ARG A 53 -3.36 4.32 -11.72
C ARG A 53 -3.48 5.44 -10.69
N GLY A 54 -4.69 5.98 -10.48
CA GLY A 54 -4.95 7.02 -9.47
C GLY A 54 -4.73 6.52 -8.05
N VAL A 55 -5.28 5.36 -7.70
CA VAL A 55 -5.10 4.77 -6.36
C VAL A 55 -3.64 4.38 -6.15
N MET A 56 -3.00 3.80 -7.17
CA MET A 56 -1.57 3.46 -7.09
C MET A 56 -0.69 4.69 -6.85
N LYS A 57 -1.01 5.83 -7.49
CA LYS A 57 -0.33 7.10 -7.22
C LYS A 57 -0.56 7.58 -5.79
N GLN A 58 -1.78 7.48 -5.26
CA GLN A 58 -2.06 7.86 -3.87
C GLN A 58 -1.23 7.03 -2.87
N VAL A 59 -1.09 5.73 -3.11
CA VAL A 59 -0.24 4.85 -2.29
C VAL A 59 1.23 5.26 -2.40
N ILE A 60 1.73 5.56 -3.60
CA ILE A 60 3.11 6.02 -3.79
C ILE A 60 3.35 7.36 -3.10
N ASN A 61 2.48 8.34 -3.28
CA ASN A 61 2.59 9.64 -2.63
C ASN A 61 2.60 9.48 -1.10
N LEU A 62 1.76 8.61 -0.55
CA LEU A 62 1.78 8.32 0.88
C LEU A 62 3.11 7.71 1.35
N LEU A 63 3.72 6.83 0.55
CA LEU A 63 5.05 6.28 0.84
C LEU A 63 6.14 7.37 0.76
N GLU A 64 6.04 8.28 -0.21
CA GLU A 64 6.95 9.42 -0.34
C GLU A 64 6.83 10.36 0.88
N ASP A 65 5.62 10.83 1.16
CA ASP A 65 5.35 11.86 2.17
C ASP A 65 5.53 11.38 3.61
N ARG A 66 5.09 10.15 3.92
CA ARG A 66 5.05 9.65 5.32
C ARG A 66 6.25 8.80 5.70
N PHE A 67 6.92 8.23 4.70
CA PHE A 67 7.95 7.23 4.93
C PHE A 67 9.28 7.55 4.26
N ASN A 68 9.39 8.72 3.62
CA ASN A 68 10.61 9.18 2.95
C ASN A 68 11.14 8.15 1.93
N TYR A 69 10.22 7.45 1.26
CA TYR A 69 10.54 6.65 0.09
C TYR A 69 10.74 7.58 -1.09
N THR A 70 11.70 7.26 -1.95
CA THR A 70 11.74 7.84 -3.28
C THR A 70 10.76 7.10 -4.19
N ARG A 71 10.28 7.76 -5.24
CA ARG A 71 9.40 7.14 -6.24
C ARG A 71 9.86 5.76 -6.74
N PRO A 72 11.14 5.55 -7.14
CA PRO A 72 11.59 4.24 -7.57
C PRO A 72 11.55 3.21 -6.44
N GLU A 73 11.93 3.57 -5.21
CA GLU A 73 11.86 2.68 -4.05
C GLU A 73 10.42 2.28 -3.72
N ALA A 74 9.47 3.22 -3.79
CA ALA A 74 8.05 2.94 -3.56
C ALA A 74 7.49 1.97 -4.62
N ILE A 75 7.86 2.17 -5.88
CA ILE A 75 7.50 1.27 -6.98
C ILE A 75 8.13 -0.11 -6.79
N GLU A 76 9.39 -0.16 -6.38
CA GLU A 76 10.11 -1.39 -6.12
C GLU A 76 9.50 -2.16 -4.95
N PHE A 77 9.18 -1.50 -3.85
CA PHE A 77 8.43 -2.06 -2.73
C PHE A 77 7.07 -2.62 -3.21
N LEU A 78 6.36 -1.88 -4.05
CA LEU A 78 5.13 -2.35 -4.67
C LEU A 78 5.36 -3.45 -5.71
N ARG A 79 6.58 -3.78 -6.13
CA ARG A 79 6.87 -4.93 -7.01
C ARG A 79 7.34 -6.15 -6.22
N THR A 80 8.29 -5.98 -5.32
CA THR A 80 8.93 -7.06 -4.53
C THR A 80 8.17 -7.40 -3.26
N GLY A 81 7.48 -6.42 -2.67
CA GLY A 81 6.78 -6.55 -1.40
C GLY A 81 7.76 -6.71 -0.23
N ARG A 82 9.01 -6.27 -0.39
CA ARG A 82 10.01 -6.23 0.68
C ARG A 82 10.15 -4.79 1.16
N PRO A 83 9.83 -4.48 2.44
CA PRO A 83 10.08 -3.14 2.96
C PRO A 83 11.59 -2.87 2.96
N LEU A 84 12.00 -1.69 2.48
CA LEU A 84 13.40 -1.30 2.36
C LEU A 84 13.88 -0.44 3.54
N LYS A 85 12.97 0.35 4.14
CA LYS A 85 13.31 1.37 5.14
C LYS A 85 12.53 1.27 6.45
N ILE A 86 11.45 0.51 6.47
CA ILE A 86 10.54 0.45 7.62
C ILE A 86 10.49 -0.98 8.10
N ASP A 87 11.00 -1.21 9.30
CA ASP A 87 10.71 -2.42 10.02
C ASP A 87 9.32 -2.31 10.64
N CYS A 88 8.50 -3.32 10.37
CA CYS A 88 7.22 -3.46 11.02
C CYS A 88 7.43 -4.32 12.28
N PRO A 89 7.26 -3.76 13.51
CA PRO A 89 7.43 -4.53 14.75
C PRO A 89 6.33 -5.57 15.00
N LEU A 90 5.43 -5.82 14.05
CA LEU A 90 4.48 -6.92 14.12
C LEU A 90 5.14 -8.18 13.55
N THR A 91 6.09 -8.69 14.34
CA THR A 91 6.42 -10.12 14.37
C THR A 91 5.10 -10.90 14.47
N TYR A 92 4.83 -11.71 13.45
CA TYR A 92 3.93 -12.85 13.59
C TYR A 92 4.74 -14.04 14.07
#